data_AF-A0A5T1FJI6-F1
#
_entry.id   AF-A0A5T1FJI6-F1
#
_cell.length_a   1.000
_cell.length_b   1.000
_cell.length_c   1.000
_cell.angle_alpha   90.00
_cell.angle_beta   90.00
_cell.angle_gamma   90.00
#
_symmetry.space_group_name_H-M   'P 1'
#
loop_
_entity.id
_entity.type
_entity.pdbx_description
1 polymer ?
#
loop_
_entity_poly.entity_id
_entity_poly.type
_entity_poly.pdbx_seq_one_letter_code
_entity_poly.pdbx_strand_id
1 'polypeptide(L)'
;KKIRNEQKNFTLNLYNGILDNLNNIDETLNSFLNDNQITALGHVERAILRLGAYELLFTDTPSAIVINEAIELAKELANDNSPKFINGVLDALIKAKK
;
A
#
# COMPACT_ATOMS: atom_id res chain seq x y z
N LYS A 1 -4.67 28.28 9.42
CA LYS A 1 -3.81 27.30 8.70
C LYS A 1 -3.41 26.09 9.58
N LYS A 2 -4.27 25.61 10.49
CA LYS A 2 -4.01 24.45 11.37
C LYS A 2 -4.18 23.12 10.62
N ILE A 3 -5.23 23.01 9.80
CA ILE A 3 -5.56 21.86 8.95
C ILE A 3 -4.39 21.46 8.01
N ARG A 4 -3.71 22.45 7.42
CA ARG A 4 -2.56 22.20 6.52
C ARG A 4 -1.36 21.56 7.23
N ASN A 5 -1.17 21.85 8.52
CA ASN A 5 -0.07 21.28 9.30
C ASN A 5 -0.40 19.85 9.73
N GLU A 6 -1.66 19.56 10.06
CA GLU A 6 -2.10 18.21 10.42
C GLU A 6 -2.00 17.24 9.23
N GLN A 7 -2.44 17.65 8.04
CA GLN A 7 -2.29 16.84 6.81
C GLN A 7 -0.82 16.57 6.47
N LYS A 8 0.05 17.59 6.62
CA LYS A 8 1.49 17.43 6.40
C LYS A 8 2.09 16.42 7.38
N ASN A 9 1.74 16.53 8.67
CA ASN A 9 2.25 15.61 9.68
C ASN A 9 1.76 14.18 9.45
N PHE A 10 0.49 14.00 9.10
CA PHE A 10 -0.06 12.71 8.74
C PHE A 10 0.69 12.07 7.56
N THR A 11 0.91 12.83 6.48
CA THR A 11 1.66 12.36 5.31
C THR A 11 3.09 11.97 5.65
N LEU A 12 3.78 12.78 6.48
CA LEU A 12 5.14 12.49 6.92
C LEU A 12 5.20 11.24 7.80
N ASN A 13 4.20 11.03 8.67
CA ASN A 13 4.14 9.84 9.52
C ASN A 13 3.98 8.56 8.68
N LEU A 14 3.10 8.58 7.68
CA LEU A 14 2.97 7.46 6.73
C LEU A 14 4.28 7.21 6.00
N TYR A 15 4.88 8.26 5.44
CA TYR A 15 6.14 8.15 4.68
C TYR A 15 7.27 7.55 5.53
N ASN A 16 7.50 8.11 6.73
CA ASN A 16 8.54 7.62 7.62
C ASN A 16 8.27 6.19 8.08
N GLY A 17 7.02 5.88 8.43
CA GLY A 17 6.64 4.53 8.82
C GLY A 17 6.86 3.50 7.72
N ILE A 18 6.60 3.84 6.46
CA ILE A 18 6.92 2.99 5.31
C ILE A 18 8.44 2.79 5.20
N LEU A 19 9.23 3.86 5.33
CA LEU A 19 10.70 3.75 5.26
C LEU A 19 11.27 2.87 6.36
N ASP A 20 10.81 3.05 7.59
CA ASP A 20 11.27 2.29 8.76
C ASP A 20 10.94 0.80 8.66
N ASN A 21 9.87 0.45 7.95
CA ASN A 21 9.39 -0.93 7.78
C ASN A 21 9.58 -1.47 6.35
N LEU A 22 10.34 -0.77 5.50
CA LEU A 22 10.36 -1.03 4.05
C LEU A 22 10.70 -2.47 3.70
N ASN A 23 11.74 -3.03 4.33
CA ASN A 23 12.17 -4.41 4.06
C ASN A 23 11.09 -5.42 4.46
N ASN A 24 10.46 -5.24 5.62
CA ASN A 24 9.39 -6.12 6.11
C ASN A 24 8.16 -6.05 5.19
N ILE A 25 7.78 -4.85 4.75
CA ILE A 25 6.68 -4.63 3.81
C ILE A 25 6.98 -5.34 2.48
N ASP A 26 8.18 -5.13 1.92
CA ASP A 26 8.59 -5.71 0.65
C ASP A 26 8.63 -7.25 0.73
N GLU A 27 9.21 -7.82 1.79
CA GLU A 27 9.23 -9.28 2.03
C GLU A 27 7.81 -9.86 2.15
N THR A 28 6.94 -9.16 2.89
CA THR A 28 5.54 -9.57 3.05
C THR A 28 4.82 -9.55 1.70
N LEU A 29 4.93 -8.45 0.95
CA LEU A 29 4.30 -8.31 -0.36
C LEU A 29 4.83 -9.34 -1.36
N ASN A 30 6.14 -9.60 -1.39
CA ASN A 30 6.75 -10.60 -2.27
C ASN A 30 6.13 -12.00 -2.09
N SER A 31 5.68 -12.35 -0.89
CA SER A 31 5.00 -13.63 -0.61
C SER A 31 3.65 -13.76 -1.33
N PHE A 32 3.06 -12.65 -1.79
CA PHE A 32 1.78 -12.58 -2.51
C PHE A 32 1.94 -12.20 -3.99
N LEU A 33 3.17 -11.94 -4.44
CA LEU A 33 3.46 -11.44 -5.78
C LEU A 33 3.89 -12.55 -6.76
N ASN A 34 3.40 -13.79 -6.63
CA ASN A 34 3.76 -14.90 -7.53
C ASN A 34 5.26 -14.92 -7.88
N ASP A 35 5.63 -15.04 -9.16
CA ASP A 35 7.01 -15.05 -9.65
C ASP A 35 7.66 -13.64 -9.73
N ASN A 36 6.90 -12.58 -9.45
CA ASN A 36 7.38 -11.21 -9.59
C ASN A 36 7.87 -10.67 -8.24
N GLN A 37 9.09 -10.13 -8.23
CA GLN A 37 9.53 -9.32 -7.10
C GLN A 37 8.85 -7.95 -7.14
N ILE A 38 8.55 -7.38 -5.99
CA ILE A 38 8.01 -6.03 -5.84
C ILE A 38 8.87 -4.99 -6.55
N THR A 39 10.19 -5.22 -6.63
CA THR A 39 11.13 -4.36 -7.34
C THR A 39 10.95 -4.35 -8.85
N ALA A 40 10.35 -5.39 -9.43
CA ALA A 40 10.06 -5.51 -10.86
C ALA A 40 8.75 -4.81 -11.27
N LEU A 41 7.94 -4.38 -10.31
CA LEU A 41 6.71 -3.63 -10.58
C LEU A 41 7.02 -2.19 -11.02
N GLY A 42 6.06 -1.60 -11.73
CA GLY A 42 6.07 -0.16 -12.03
C GLY A 42 6.15 0.67 -10.75
N HIS A 43 6.73 1.86 -10.86
CA HIS A 43 7.02 2.70 -9.69
C HIS A 43 5.74 3.12 -8.95
N VAL A 44 4.64 3.33 -9.67
CA VAL A 44 3.35 3.73 -9.11
C VAL A 44 2.69 2.55 -8.40
N GLU A 45 2.60 1.39 -9.05
CA GLU A 45 2.01 0.18 -8.46
C GLU A 45 2.77 -0.23 -7.19
N ARG A 46 4.11 -0.18 -7.25
CA ARG A 46 4.96 -0.45 -6.08
C ARG A 46 4.70 0.52 -4.94
N ALA A 47 4.55 1.82 -5.23
CA ALA A 47 4.28 2.82 -4.20
C ALA A 47 2.91 2.61 -3.54
N ILE A 48 1.88 2.34 -4.35
CA ILE A 48 0.52 2.08 -3.85
C ILE A 48 0.48 0.80 -2.99
N LEU A 49 1.12 -0.28 -3.45
CA LEU A 49 1.18 -1.52 -2.67
C LEU A 49 1.91 -1.33 -1.34
N ARG A 50 3.03 -0.60 -1.32
CA ARG A 50 3.77 -0.33 -0.07
C ARG A 50 2.96 0.52 0.90
N LEU A 51 2.29 1.56 0.42
CA LEU A 51 1.40 2.39 1.24
C LEU A 51 0.26 1.56 1.82
N GLY A 52 -0.45 0.82 0.96
CA GLY A 52 -1.56 -0.03 1.39
C GLY A 52 -1.12 -1.10 2.38
N ALA A 53 -0.03 -1.82 2.10
CA ALA A 53 0.51 -2.82 3.02
C ALA A 53 0.93 -2.21 4.36
N TYR A 54 1.58 -1.05 4.35
CA TYR A 54 1.96 -0.37 5.58
C TYR A 54 0.74 -0.05 6.46
N GLU A 55 -0.30 0.56 5.89
CA GLU A 55 -1.52 0.85 6.65
C GLU A 55 -2.20 -0.42 7.16
N LEU A 56 -2.27 -1.48 6.35
CA LEU A 56 -2.87 -2.75 6.77
C LEU A 56 -2.12 -3.46 7.90
N LEU A 57 -0.80 -3.30 7.98
CA LEU A 57 0.06 -4.00 8.92
C LEU A 57 0.33 -3.20 10.19
N PHE A 58 0.49 -1.88 10.08
CA PHE A 58 1.06 -1.04 11.14
C PHE A 58 0.14 0.08 11.64
N THR A 59 -1.08 0.21 11.10
CA THR A 59 -2.06 1.19 11.57
C THR A 59 -3.39 0.53 11.94
N ASP A 60 -4.26 1.31 12.58
CA ASP A 60 -5.62 0.91 12.93
C ASP A 60 -6.63 1.27 11.82
N THR A 61 -6.17 1.64 10.62
CA THR A 61 -7.06 2.00 9.50
C THR A 61 -7.86 0.76 9.08
N PRO A 62 -9.20 0.82 9.00
CA PRO A 62 -10.01 -0.32 8.58
C PRO A 62 -9.58 -0.86 7.21
N SER A 63 -9.38 -2.17 7.10
CA SER A 63 -8.81 -2.79 5.90
C SER A 63 -9.60 -2.50 4.62
N ALA A 64 -10.93 -2.47 4.72
CA ALA A 64 -11.80 -2.15 3.59
C ALA A 64 -11.60 -0.72 3.06
N ILE A 65 -11.28 0.23 3.94
CA ILE A 65 -10.99 1.62 3.55
C ILE A 65 -9.65 1.65 2.82
N VAL A 66 -8.59 1.08 3.41
CA VAL A 66 -7.25 1.06 2.80
C VAL A 66 -7.27 0.44 1.40
N ILE A 67 -7.95 -0.70 1.24
CA ILE A 67 -8.05 -1.40 -0.05
C ILE A 67 -8.82 -0.54 -1.05
N ASN A 68 -9.94 0.07 -0.66
CA ASN A 68 -10.71 0.94 -1.54
C ASN A 68 -9.88 2.14 -2.03
N GLU A 69 -9.19 2.85 -1.13
CA GLU A 69 -8.37 3.99 -1.50
C GLU A 69 -7.18 3.59 -2.39
N ALA A 70 -6.55 2.44 -2.13
CA ALA A 70 -5.48 1.92 -2.99
C ALA A 70 -5.97 1.61 -4.41
N ILE A 71 -7.19 1.10 -4.56
CA ILE A 71 -7.83 0.84 -5.86
C ILE A 71 -8.11 2.16 -6.59
N GLU A 72 -8.64 3.17 -5.91
CA GLU A 72 -8.90 4.48 -6.52
C GLU A 72 -7.59 5.15 -6.98
N LEU A 73 -6.54 5.14 -6.14
CA LEU A 73 -5.21 5.63 -6.55
C LEU A 73 -4.67 4.90 -7.78
N ALA A 74 -4.91 3.60 -7.88
CA ALA A 74 -4.47 2.81 -9.03
C ALA A 74 -5.22 3.19 -10.32
N LYS A 75 -6.51 3.52 -10.22
CA LYS A 75 -7.32 3.98 -11.36
C LYS A 75 -6.85 5.36 -11.85
N GLU A 76 -6.44 6.22 -10.93
CA GLU A 76 -6.02 7.59 -11.25
C GLU A 76 -4.59 7.67 -11.78
N LEU A 77 -3.68 6.82 -11.27
CA LEU A 77 -2.23 7.02 -11.45
C LEU A 77 -1.52 5.89 -12.20
N ALA A 78 -2.15 4.72 -12.37
CA ALA A 78 -1.52 3.54 -12.97
C ALA A 78 -2.28 3.04 -14.20
N ASN A 79 -1.84 1.90 -14.76
CA ASN A 79 -2.46 1.31 -15.96
C ASN A 79 -3.82 0.65 -15.63
N ASP A 80 -4.66 0.43 -16.65
CA ASP A 80 -6.01 -0.15 -16.53
C ASP A 80 -6.09 -1.49 -15.77
N ASN A 81 -5.02 -2.29 -15.80
CA ASN A 81 -4.96 -3.59 -15.11
C ASN A 81 -4.55 -3.49 -13.63
N SER A 82 -4.00 -2.35 -13.21
CA SER A 82 -3.42 -2.13 -11.87
C SER A 82 -4.44 -2.19 -10.74
N PRO A 83 -5.66 -1.62 -10.86
CA PRO A 83 -6.65 -1.66 -9.78
C PRO A 83 -7.01 -3.09 -9.36
N LYS A 84 -7.23 -3.98 -10.34
CA LYS A 84 -7.55 -5.39 -10.09
C LYS A 84 -6.37 -6.13 -9.44
N PHE A 85 -5.16 -5.87 -9.93
CA PHE A 85 -3.94 -6.44 -9.39
C PHE A 85 -3.70 -6.02 -7.93
N ILE A 86 -3.78 -4.72 -7.63
CA ILE A 86 -3.59 -4.17 -6.29
C ILE A 86 -4.64 -4.72 -5.32
N ASN A 87 -5.91 -4.77 -5.72
CA ASN A 87 -6.95 -5.38 -4.89
C ASN A 87 -6.60 -6.84 -4.54
N GLY A 88 -6.20 -7.64 -5.53
CA GLY A 88 -5.88 -9.05 -5.33
C GLY A 88 -4.73 -9.27 -4.34
N VAL A 89 -3.67 -8.46 -4.43
CA VAL A 89 -2.50 -8.56 -3.53
C VAL A 89 -2.87 -8.15 -2.10
N LEU A 90 -3.56 -7.03 -1.92
CA LEU A 90 -3.92 -6.54 -0.58
C LEU A 90 -4.98 -7.41 0.11
N ASP A 91 -5.95 -7.95 -0.66
CA ASP A 91 -6.91 -8.94 -0.15
C ASP A 91 -6.21 -10.22 0.33
N ALA A 92 -5.22 -10.71 -0.43
CA ALA A 92 -4.45 -11.90 -0.05
C ALA A 92 -3.67 -11.68 1.24
N LEU A 93 -3.02 -10.52 1.38
CA LEU A 93 -2.32 -10.12 2.60
C LEU A 93 -3.25 -10.13 3.83
N ILE A 94 -4.44 -9.53 3.71
CA ILE A 94 -5.39 -9.48 4.83
C ILE A 94 -5.94 -10.85 5.21
N LYS A 95 -6.15 -11.74 4.24
CA LYS A 95 -6.56 -13.11 4.51
C LYS A 95 -5.48 -13.90 5.25
N ALA A 96 -4.20 -13.67 4.95
CA ALA A 96 -3.09 -14.32 5.64
C ALA A 96 -2.84 -13.79 7.06
N LYS A 97 -3.28 -12.55 7.36
CA LYS A 97 -3.18 -11.94 8.71
C LYS A 97 -4.21 -12.53 9.70
N LYS A 98 -5.31 -13.09 9.21
CA LYS A 98 -6.39 -13.68 10.02
C LYS A 98 -6.05 -15.12 10.42
#